data_AF-A0A0S8ERZ1-F1
#
_entry.id   AF-A0A0S8ERZ1-F1
#
_cell.length_a   1.000
_cell.length_b   1.000
_cell.length_c   1.000
_cell.angle_alpha   90.00
_cell.angle_beta   90.00
_cell.angle_gamma   90.00
#
_symmetry.space_group_name_H-M   'P 1'
#
loop_
_entity.id
_entity.type
_entity.pdbx_description
1 polymer ?
#
loop_
_entity_poly.entity_id
_entity_poly.type
_entity_poly.pdbx_seq_one_letter_code
_entity_poly.pdbx_strand_id
1 'polypeptide(L)' 'DFGPPHPNQLFTALIWGEYRDKFDYAPESLLGRTICVSSTITEYKGKAEIKVSDPSQIRILND' A
#
# COMPACT_ATOMS: atom_id res chain seq x y z
N ASP A 1 3.54 -12.15 -8.36
CA ASP A 1 4.87 -11.59 -8.07
C ASP A 1 4.78 -10.07 -8.22
N PHE A 2 5.27 -9.30 -7.24
CA PHE A 2 5.25 -7.82 -7.25
C PHE A 2 6.57 -7.21 -7.73
N GLY A 3 7.50 -8.07 -8.15
CA GLY A 3 8.82 -7.66 -8.64
C GLY A 3 9.80 -7.34 -7.52
N PRO A 4 10.99 -6.83 -7.88
CA PRO A 4 12.04 -6.50 -6.92
C PRO A 4 11.65 -5.32 -6.00
N PRO A 5 12.40 -5.10 -4.91
CA PRO A 5 12.17 -3.98 -4.01
C PRO A 5 12.22 -2.61 -4.70
N HIS A 6 11.66 -1.61 -4.03
CA HIS A 6 11.75 -0.22 -4.48
C HIS A 6 13.19 0.21 -4.79
N PRO A 7 13.45 0.91 -5.93
CA PRO A 7 12.49 1.53 -6.86
C PRO A 7 12.05 0.66 -8.06
N ASN A 8 12.39 -0.63 -8.08
CA ASN A 8 12.20 -1.51 -9.24
C ASN A 8 10.91 -2.36 -9.18
N GLN A 9 10.05 -2.13 -8.19
CA GLN A 9 8.77 -2.83 -8.03
C GLN A 9 7.84 -2.65 -9.22
N LEU A 10 7.01 -3.66 -9.49
CA LEU A 10 5.98 -3.66 -10.54
C LEU A 10 4.69 -2.97 -10.10
N PHE A 11 4.42 -2.96 -8.79
CA PHE A 11 3.22 -2.42 -8.20
C PHE A 11 3.51 -1.72 -6.88
N THR A 12 2.79 -0.64 -6.57
CA THR A 12 2.98 0.13 -5.33
C THR A 12 1.64 0.40 -4.65
N ALA A 13 1.51 0.07 -3.37
CA ALA A 13 0.48 0.63 -2.51
C ALA A 13 1.02 1.92 -1.88
N LEU A 14 0.40 3.06 -2.17
CA LEU A 14 0.89 4.38 -1.79
C LEU A 14 -0.01 5.01 -0.73
N ILE A 15 0.57 5.31 0.45
CA ILE A 15 -0.06 6.14 1.49
C ILE A 15 0.63 7.50 1.45
N TRP A 16 -0.11 8.55 1.07
CA TRP A 16 0.40 9.91 1.14
C TRP A 16 0.58 10.37 2.58
N GLY A 17 1.57 11.23 2.84
CA GLY A 17 1.86 11.74 4.18
C GLY A 17 0.65 12.38 4.86
N GLU A 18 -0.22 13.05 4.10
CA GLU A 18 -1.47 13.65 4.59
C GLU A 18 -2.50 12.66 5.13
N TYR A 19 -2.41 11.38 4.75
CA TYR A 19 -3.31 10.33 5.25
C TYR A 19 -2.73 9.55 6.41
N ARG A 20 -1.46 9.78 6.74
CA ARG A 20 -0.74 9.00 7.74
C ARG A 20 -1.36 9.13 9.13
N ASP A 21 -1.87 10.32 9.46
CA ASP A 21 -2.52 10.61 10.74
C ASP A 21 -3.85 9.87 10.93
N LYS A 22 -4.42 9.27 9.86
CA LYS A 22 -5.64 8.46 9.96
C LYS A 22 -5.38 7.03 10.42
N PHE A 23 -4.13 6.58 10.39
CA PHE A 23 -3.77 5.23 10.80
C PHE A 23 -3.48 5.25 12.30
N ASP A 24 -4.19 4.41 13.05
CA ASP A 24 -3.97 4.17 14.48
C ASP A 24 -2.71 3.32 14.77
N TYR A 25 -2.04 2.85 13.71
CA TYR A 25 -0.76 2.17 13.72
C TYR A 25 0.21 2.78 12.72
N ALA A 26 1.51 2.59 12.93
CA ALA A 26 2.52 2.97 11.95
C ALA A 26 2.42 2.06 10.72
N PRO A 27 2.18 2.55 9.49
CA PRO A 27 2.08 1.71 8.30
C PRO A 27 3.29 0.77 8.08
N GLU A 28 4.48 1.13 8.59
CA GLU A 28 5.66 0.28 8.62
C GLU A 28 5.44 -1.06 9.33
N SER A 29 4.49 -1.16 10.26
CA SER A 29 4.17 -2.40 10.96
C SER A 29 3.56 -3.48 10.05
N LEU A 30 3.18 -3.10 8.81
CA LEU A 30 2.71 -4.01 7.76
C LEU A 30 3.86 -4.68 6.99
N LEU A 31 5.11 -4.25 7.19
CA LEU A 31 6.27 -4.88 6.54
C LEU A 31 6.33 -6.38 6.90
N GLY A 32 6.47 -7.22 5.88
CA GLY A 32 6.50 -8.67 6.02
C GLY A 32 5.13 -9.33 6.25
N ARG A 33 4.04 -8.56 6.32
CA ARG A 33 2.68 -9.09 6.45
C ARG A 33 2.01 -9.25 5.09
N THR A 34 1.19 -10.29 4.96
CA THR A 34 0.28 -10.42 3.83
C THR A 34 -0.97 -9.58 4.09
N ILE A 35 -1.23 -8.61 3.21
CA ILE A 35 -2.38 -7.72 3.28
C ILE A 35 -3.18 -7.74 1.97
N CYS A 36 -4.46 -7.41 2.07
CA CYS A 36 -5.33 -7.07 0.96
C CYS A 36 -5.56 -5.56 0.97
N VAL A 37 -5.46 -4.92 -0.20
CA VAL A 37 -5.73 -3.48 -0.36
C VAL A 37 -6.84 -3.29 -1.38
N SER A 38 -7.87 -2.51 -1.04
CA SER A 38 -9.04 -2.27 -1.89
C SER A 38 -9.27 -0.77 -2.11
N SER A 39 -8.96 -0.31 -3.32
CA SER A 39 -9.06 1.08 -3.76
C SER A 39 -8.90 1.16 -5.29
N THR A 40 -8.87 2.37 -5.84
CA THR A 40 -8.65 2.61 -7.27
C THR A 40 -7.17 2.44 -7.64
N ILE A 41 -6.90 1.65 -8.68
CA ILE A 41 -5.58 1.52 -9.29
C ILE A 41 -5.39 2.63 -10.32
N THR A 42 -4.26 3.32 -10.26
CA THR A 42 -3.83 4.35 -11.22
C THR A 42 -2.44 4.03 -11.76
N GLU A 43 -2.08 4.60 -12.91
CA GLU A 43 -0.72 4.49 -13.44
C GLU A 43 0.10 5.73 -13.08
N TYR A 44 1.32 5.53 -12.60
CA TYR A 44 2.30 6.59 -12.37
C TYR A 44 3.67 6.19 -12.92
N LYS A 45 4.18 7.00 -13.87
CA LYS A 45 5.47 6.76 -14.57
C LYS A 45 5.59 5.34 -15.15
N GLY A 46 4.52 4.81 -15.73
CA GLY A 46 4.48 3.47 -16.32
C GLY A 46 4.42 2.32 -15.31
N LYS A 47 4.14 2.61 -14.03
CA LYS A 47 3.95 1.62 -12.98
C LYS A 47 2.55 1.72 -12.40
N ALA A 48 1.92 0.57 -12.17
CA ALA A 48 0.63 0.53 -11.50
C ALA A 48 0.79 0.83 -10.00
N GLU A 49 -0.07 1.70 -9.50
CA GLU A 49 -0.14 2.08 -8.10
C GLU A 49 -1.58 2.07 -7.60
N ILE A 50 -1.77 1.77 -6.31
CA ILE A 50 -3.06 1.86 -5.63
C ILE A 50 -2.93 2.87 -4.49
N LYS A 51 -3.77 3.90 -4.51
CA LYS A 51 -3.74 4.95 -3.49
C LYS A 51 -4.55 4.52 -2.28
N VAL A 52 -3.92 4.54 -1.13
CA VAL A 52 -4.52 4.23 0.16
C VAL A 52 -4.66 5.52 0.94
N SER A 53 -5.90 5.89 1.21
CA SER A 53 -6.28 7.16 1.86
C SER A 53 -7.04 6.96 3.18
N ASP A 54 -7.39 5.72 3.49
CA ASP A 54 -8.12 5.32 4.68
C ASP A 54 -7.67 3.94 5.16
N PRO A 55 -7.49 3.70 6.47
CA PRO A 55 -7.06 2.41 7.00
C PRO A 55 -8.03 1.25 6.68
N SER A 56 -9.32 1.51 6.50
CA SER A 56 -10.32 0.48 6.14
C SER A 56 -10.07 -0.16 4.78
N GLN A 57 -9.27 0.48 3.92
CA GLN A 57 -8.87 -0.06 2.63
C GLN A 57 -7.82 -1.17 2.76
N ILE A 58 -7.23 -1.37 3.95
CA ILE A 58 -6.25 -2.41 4.24
C ILE A 58 -6.89 -3.49 5.11
N ARG A 59 -6.72 -4.76 4.71
CA ARG A 59 -7.07 -5.92 5.52
C ARG A 59 -5.89 -6.86 5.65
N ILE A 60 -5.47 -7.20 6.86
CA ILE A 60 -4.43 -8.21 7.10
C ILE A 60 -5.02 -9.60 6.89
N LEU A 61 -4.34 -10.45 6.10
CA LEU A 61 -4.91 -11.72 5.63
C LEU A 61 -4.53 -12.95 6.46
N ASN A 62 -3.54 -12.86 7.35
CA ASN A 62 -3.16 -13.95 8.27
C ASN A 62 -3.00 -13.39 9.69
N ASP A 63 -3.78 -13.92 10.64
CA ASP A 63 -3.41 -14.07 12.05
C ASP A 63 -2.87 -15.50 12.23
#